data_AF-A0A0F5P9X8-F1
#
_entry.id   AF-A0A0F5P9X8-F1
#
_cell.length_a   1.000
_cell.length_b   1.000
_cell.length_c   1.000
_cell.angle_alpha   90.00
_cell.angle_beta   90.00
_cell.angle_gamma   90.00
#
_symmetry.space_group_name_H-M   'P 1'
#
loop_
_entity.id
_entity.type
_entity.pdbx_description
1 polymer ?
#
loop_
_entity_poly.entity_id
_entity_poly.type
_entity_poly.pdbx_seq_one_letter_code
_entity_poly.pdbx_strand_id
1 'polypeptide(L)'
;MATNAVIQPTTGKIKSRRVRFGSVTVTAPAPSSALVQHNIELSTQALERVAKRLAKPGVTLRAKKDVPLYSLDSDNPDVMIRKLNGKTERGQLVDGSFKAID
;
A
#
# COMPACT_ATOMS: atom_id res chain seq x y z
N MET A 1 27.11 2.76 9.82
CA MET A 1 26.82 2.36 11.21
C MET A 1 25.32 2.56 11.41
N ALA A 2 24.40 1.60 11.55
CA ALA A 2 24.43 0.19 11.90
C ALA A 2 23.21 -0.52 11.26
N THR A 3 23.39 -1.64 10.57
CA THR A 3 22.30 -2.43 9.94
C THR A 3 22.17 -3.86 10.50
N ASN A 4 22.82 -4.16 11.62
CA ASN A 4 22.89 -5.53 12.17
C ASN A 4 21.96 -5.79 13.38
N ALA A 5 21.00 -4.91 13.68
CA ALA A 5 20.06 -5.11 14.78
C ALA A 5 18.73 -5.77 14.34
N VAL A 6 18.66 -6.26 13.08
CA VAL A 6 17.44 -6.84 12.52
C VAL A 6 17.37 -8.31 12.93
N ILE A 7 16.52 -8.58 13.93
CA ILE A 7 16.08 -9.91 14.39
C ILE A 7 17.10 -10.65 15.27
N GLN A 8 17.23 -10.23 16.53
CA GLN A 8 17.68 -11.15 17.57
C GLN A 8 16.48 -12.01 18.01
N PRO A 9 16.54 -13.35 17.93
CA PRO A 9 15.47 -14.21 18.40
C PRO A 9 15.44 -14.18 19.94
N THR A 10 14.41 -13.55 20.52
CA THR A 10 14.14 -13.63 21.95
C THR A 10 13.36 -14.91 22.26
N THR A 11 13.67 -15.54 23.40
CA THR A 11 13.22 -16.87 23.86
C THR A 11 11.73 -16.99 24.23
N GLY A 12 10.90 -16.00 23.90
CA GLY A 12 9.45 -16.03 24.13
C GLY A 12 8.68 -16.59 22.92
N LYS A 13 7.47 -17.13 23.13
CA LYS A 13 6.56 -17.49 22.03
C LYS A 13 6.18 -16.23 21.24
N ILE A 14 6.90 -15.95 20.15
CA ILE A 14 6.60 -14.79 19.30
C ILE A 14 5.33 -15.10 18.50
N LYS A 15 4.28 -14.27 18.67
CA LYS A 15 3.06 -14.38 17.86
C LYS A 15 3.43 -14.13 16.39
N SER A 16 3.44 -15.19 15.59
CA SER A 16 3.62 -15.08 14.14
C SER A 16 2.36 -14.51 13.50
N ARG A 17 2.50 -13.56 12.59
CA ARG A 17 1.41 -13.06 11.76
C ARG A 17 1.52 -13.68 10.37
N ARG A 18 0.38 -14.10 9.83
CA ARG A 18 0.27 -14.63 8.47
C ARG A 18 -0.35 -13.54 7.60
N VAL A 19 0.32 -13.20 6.50
CA VAL A 19 -0.15 -12.22 5.52
C VAL A 19 -0.09 -12.85 4.14
N ARG A 20 -1.17 -12.70 3.37
CA ARG A 20 -1.27 -13.22 2.00
C ARG A 20 -1.08 -12.08 1.00
N PHE A 21 -0.19 -12.26 0.04
CA PHE A 21 0.06 -11.39 -1.10
C PHE A 21 -0.22 -12.16 -2.38
N GLY A 22 -1.42 -11.99 -2.95
CA GLY A 22 -1.84 -12.79 -4.10
C GLY A 22 -1.87 -14.29 -3.78
N SER A 23 -1.01 -15.08 -4.42
CA SER A 23 -0.85 -16.52 -4.15
C SER A 23 0.16 -16.84 -3.04
N VAL A 24 0.96 -15.87 -2.60
CA VAL A 24 2.04 -16.09 -1.63
C VAL A 24 1.55 -15.84 -0.22
N THR A 25 1.82 -16.77 0.70
CA THR A 25 1.53 -16.60 2.12
C THR A 25 2.84 -16.45 2.89
N VAL A 26 3.05 -15.27 3.46
CA VAL A 26 4.21 -14.98 4.32
C VAL A 26 3.79 -15.17 5.77
N THR A 27 4.52 -16.01 6.49
CA THR A 27 4.38 -16.16 7.94
C THR A 27 5.66 -15.66 8.58
N ALA A 28 5.56 -14.61 9.39
CA ALA A 28 6.71 -13.99 10.04
C ALA A 28 6.35 -13.58 11.48
N PRO A 29 7.34 -13.42 12.37
CA PRO A 29 7.14 -12.78 13.66
C PRO A 29 6.40 -11.44 13.52
N ALA A 30 5.39 -11.21 14.36
CA ALA A 30 4.77 -9.89 14.40
C ALA A 30 5.82 -8.84 14.83
N PRO A 31 5.90 -7.69 14.14
CA PRO A 31 6.80 -6.61 14.54
C PRO A 31 6.41 -6.08 15.92
N SER A 32 7.39 -5.57 16.67
CA SER A 32 7.12 -4.93 17.96
C SER A 32 6.24 -3.70 17.78
N SER A 33 5.45 -3.35 18.80
CA SER A 33 4.61 -2.13 18.79
C SER A 33 5.45 -0.88 18.54
N ALA A 34 6.65 -0.80 19.12
CA ALA A 34 7.59 0.29 18.92
C ALA A 34 8.02 0.41 17.44
N LEU A 35 8.31 -0.72 16.77
CA LEU A 35 8.69 -0.71 15.36
C LEU A 35 7.52 -0.30 14.45
N VAL A 36 6.30 -0.76 14.77
CA VAL A 36 5.08 -0.34 14.05
C VAL A 36 4.89 1.17 14.17
N GLN A 37 4.96 1.71 15.38
CA GLN A 37 4.77 3.13 15.63
C GLN A 37 5.84 3.98 14.90
N HIS A 38 7.10 3.54 14.95
CA HIS A 38 8.19 4.20 14.24
C HIS A 38 7.95 4.24 12.72
N ASN A 39 7.51 3.13 12.13
CA ASN A 39 7.20 3.07 10.70
C ASN A 39 6.01 3.96 10.31
N ILE A 40 4.98 4.02 11.17
CA ILE A 40 3.85 4.94 10.98
C ILE A 40 4.33 6.39 10.98
N GLU A 41 5.13 6.77 11.96
CA GLU A 41 5.66 8.14 12.07
C GLU A 41 6.51 8.52 10.85
N LEU A 42 7.45 7.66 10.44
CA LEU A 42 8.27 7.90 9.25
C LEU A 42 7.43 8.02 7.98
N SER A 43 6.42 7.16 7.82
CA SER A 43 5.53 7.17 6.65
C SER A 43 4.68 8.45 6.63
N THR A 44 4.15 8.87 7.77
CA THR A 44 3.39 10.12 7.92
C THR A 44 4.24 11.33 7.58
N GLN A 45 5.46 11.43 8.12
CA GLN A 45 6.37 12.53 7.80
C GLN A 45 6.73 12.56 6.30
N ALA A 46 6.95 11.40 5.68
CA ALA A 46 7.21 11.32 4.25
C ALA A 46 6.00 11.79 3.43
N LEU A 47 4.80 11.37 3.81
CA LEU A 47 3.55 11.76 3.17
C LEU A 47 3.31 13.27 3.30
N GLU A 48 3.53 13.87 4.47
CA GLU A 48 3.39 15.32 4.67
C GLU A 48 4.29 16.13 3.74
N ARG A 49 5.55 15.71 3.55
CA ARG A 49 6.49 16.38 2.64
C ARG A 49 5.97 16.36 1.20
N VAL A 50 5.42 15.23 0.76
CA VAL A 50 4.87 15.07 -0.60
C VAL A 50 3.58 15.87 -0.75
N ALA A 51 2.67 15.77 0.22
CA ALA A 51 1.38 16.46 0.20
C ALA A 51 1.56 17.98 0.08
N LYS A 52 2.48 18.57 0.85
CA LYS A 52 2.79 20.02 0.76
C LYS A 52 3.27 20.44 -0.64
N ARG A 53 4.04 19.59 -1.33
CA ARG A 53 4.51 19.86 -2.69
C ARG A 53 3.38 19.75 -3.72
N LEU A 54 2.48 18.78 -3.54
CA LEU A 54 1.34 18.58 -4.42
C LEU A 54 0.25 19.66 -4.25
N ALA A 55 0.11 20.22 -3.03
CA ALA A 55 -0.84 21.29 -2.73
C ALA A 55 -0.37 22.68 -3.18
N LYS A 56 0.88 22.83 -3.67
CA LYS A 56 1.41 24.11 -4.10
C LYS A 56 0.63 24.64 -5.32
N PRO A 57 0.14 25.89 -5.30
CA PRO A 57 -0.51 26.50 -6.45
C PRO A 57 0.36 26.40 -7.71
N GLY A 58 -0.25 26.00 -8.84
CA GLY A 58 0.43 25.75 -10.11
C GLY A 58 0.91 24.32 -10.33
N VAL A 59 0.89 23.46 -9.31
CA VAL A 59 1.10 22.01 -9.49
C VAL A 59 -0.23 21.37 -9.91
N THR A 60 -0.27 20.77 -11.11
CA THR A 60 -1.45 20.04 -11.58
C THR A 60 -1.09 18.57 -11.81
N LEU A 61 -1.70 17.67 -11.04
CA LEU A 61 -1.68 16.24 -11.31
C LEU A 61 -2.74 15.93 -12.38
N ARG A 62 -2.34 16.02 -13.65
CA ARG A 62 -3.24 15.67 -14.75
C ARG A 62 -3.28 14.15 -14.91
N ALA A 63 -4.48 13.58 -14.90
CA ALA A 63 -4.69 12.26 -15.45
C ALA A 63 -4.29 12.31 -16.93
N LYS A 64 -3.29 11.53 -17.33
CA LYS A 64 -2.89 11.43 -18.74
C LYS A 64 -3.98 10.68 -19.51
N LYS A 65 -4.27 11.14 -20.72
CA LYS A 65 -5.12 10.40 -21.66
C LYS A 65 -4.52 9.01 -21.86
N ASP A 66 -5.39 8.00 -21.90
CA ASP A 66 -5.02 6.59 -22.10
C ASP A 66 -4.15 5.98 -20.99
N VAL A 67 -4.00 6.67 -19.85
CA VAL A 67 -3.32 6.13 -18.66
C VAL A 67 -4.35 5.82 -17.57
N PRO A 68 -4.51 4.54 -17.17
CA PRO A 68 -5.46 4.17 -16.15
C PRO A 68 -4.98 4.60 -14.75
N LEU A 69 -5.90 5.14 -13.95
CA LEU A 69 -5.71 5.37 -12.52
C LEU A 69 -6.41 4.26 -11.74
N TYR A 70 -5.71 3.71 -10.76
CA TYR A 70 -6.23 2.65 -9.89
C TYR A 70 -6.37 3.14 -8.46
N SER A 71 -7.46 2.76 -7.83
CA SER A 71 -7.68 2.92 -6.39
C SER A 71 -8.35 1.67 -5.84
N LEU A 72 -8.22 1.42 -4.54
CA LEU A 72 -9.06 0.43 -3.87
C LEU A 72 -10.40 1.07 -3.52
N ASP A 73 -11.46 0.27 -3.55
CA ASP A 73 -12.78 0.66 -3.07
C ASP A 73 -12.71 0.85 -1.54
N SER A 74 -13.30 1.95 -1.06
CA SER A 74 -13.27 2.34 0.35
C SER A 74 -14.09 1.41 1.23
N ASP A 75 -15.17 0.83 0.68
CA ASP A 75 -16.11 -0.02 1.40
C ASP A 75 -15.70 -1.49 1.30
N ASN A 76 -15.06 -1.87 0.19
CA ASN A 76 -14.54 -3.22 -0.03
C ASN A 76 -13.11 -3.22 -0.61
N PRO A 77 -12.07 -3.32 0.23
CA PRO A 77 -10.67 -3.30 -0.22
C PRO A 77 -10.26 -4.42 -1.19
N ASP A 78 -11.07 -5.48 -1.33
CA ASP A 78 -10.82 -6.55 -2.32
C ASP A 78 -11.24 -6.14 -3.74
N VAL A 79 -11.95 -5.02 -3.88
CA VAL A 79 -12.37 -4.45 -5.17
C VAL A 79 -11.44 -3.31 -5.57
N MET A 80 -10.93 -3.37 -6.80
CA MET A 80 -10.14 -2.31 -7.39
C MET A 80 -10.99 -1.49 -8.36
N ILE A 81 -10.87 -0.17 -8.29
CA ILE A 81 -11.53 0.79 -9.17
C ILE A 81 -10.51 1.27 -10.20
N ARG A 82 -10.85 1.14 -11.49
CA ARG A 82 -10.08 1.70 -12.61
C ARG A 82 -10.80 2.93 -13.16
N LYS A 83 -10.09 4.06 -13.25
CA LYS A 83 -10.53 5.25 -13.98
C LYS A 83 -9.68 5.41 -15.24
N LEU A 84 -10.29 5.35 -16.42
CA LEU A 84 -9.61 5.49 -17.70
C LEU A 84 -10.51 6.27 -18.67
N ASN A 85 -10.01 7.39 -19.20
CA ASN A 85 -10.72 8.21 -20.18
C ASN A 85 -12.17 8.56 -19.78
N GLY A 86 -12.40 8.87 -18.51
CA GLY A 86 -13.72 9.20 -17.97
C GLY A 86 -14.60 7.99 -17.64
N LYS A 87 -14.22 6.78 -18.05
CA LYS A 87 -14.88 5.53 -17.65
C LYS A 87 -14.35 5.10 -16.28
N THR A 88 -15.26 4.77 -15.36
CA THR A 88 -14.94 4.17 -14.07
C THR A 88 -15.49 2.74 -14.05
N GLU A 89 -14.63 1.78 -13.76
CA GLU A 89 -14.97 0.35 -13.74
C GLU A 89 -14.50 -0.28 -12.43
N ARG A 90 -15.29 -1.22 -11.91
CA ARG A 90 -14.92 -2.03 -10.75
C ARG A 90 -14.34 -3.35 -11.25
N GLY A 91 -13.32 -3.86 -10.60
CA GLY A 91 -12.61 -5.03 -11.08
C GLY A 91 -11.63 -5.59 -10.09
N GLN A 92 -10.89 -6.60 -10.57
CA GLN A 92 -9.81 -7.23 -9.85
C GLN A 92 -8.57 -7.30 -10.73
N LEU A 93 -7.41 -7.39 -10.10
CA LEU A 93 -6.17 -7.71 -10.80
C LEU A 93 -6.04 -9.23 -10.88
N VAL A 94 -6.19 -9.80 -12.08
CA VAL A 94 -6.08 -11.24 -12.35
C VAL A 94 -4.96 -11.44 -13.35
N ASP A 95 -3.94 -12.22 -12.96
CA ASP A 95 -2.75 -12.50 -13.78
C ASP A 95 -2.05 -11.22 -14.30
N GLY A 96 -1.94 -10.21 -13.43
CA GLY A 96 -1.33 -8.91 -13.76
C GLY A 96 -2.18 -8.01 -14.66
N SER A 97 -3.38 -8.46 -15.05
CA SER A 97 -4.31 -7.70 -15.89
C SER A 97 -5.56 -7.30 -15.11
N PHE A 98 -6.03 -6.07 -15.31
CA PHE A 98 -7.30 -5.64 -14.74
C PHE A 98 -8.46 -6.31 -15.48
N LYS A 99 -9.29 -7.05 -14.74
CA LYS A 99 -10.55 -7.63 -15.22
C LYS A 99 -11.71 -6.93 -14.53
N ALA A 100 -12.60 -6.33 -15.31
CA ALA A 100 -13.83 -5.75 -14.77
C ALA A 100 -14.72 -6.87 -14.22
N ILE A 101 -15.36 -6.61 -13.08
CA ILE A 101 -16.30 -7.54 -12.42
C ILE A 101 -17.74 -7.02 -12.43
N ASP A 102 -17.95 -5.80 -12.96
CA ASP A 102 -19.23 -5.20 -13.36
C ASP A 102 -18.96 -3.96 -14.23
#